data_AF-A0A850JSF6-F1
#
_entry.id   AF-A0A850JSF6-F1
#
_cell.length_a   1.000
_cell.length_b   1.000
_cell.length_c   1.000
_cell.angle_alpha   90.00
_cell.angle_beta   90.00
_cell.angle_gamma   90.00
#
_symmetry.space_group_name_H-M   'P 1'
#
loop_
_entity.id
_entity.type
_entity.pdbx_description
1 polymer ?
#
loop_
_entity_poly.entity_id
_entity_poly.type
_entity_poly.pdbx_seq_one_letter_code
_entity_poly.pdbx_strand_id
1 'polypeptide(L)'
;MRPVRVVVAGVNGYGRNHLENVRRRAAAGRAELAGVCDIRPPSGLDVPASADLAALVRETGAEVAVIATPIHTHAPLAVAALRAGAHVLLEKPPAPSVAEFETISAAVAETGLACQIGFQSLGSEAIPAARDVLGEPIRAIGVAGSWTRPLGYYTRSAWAGRRRLDGVDVMDGALTNPFAHAGASALAVAGADTVDSVAGIELELYRANAIESDDTSSARLRLADGTVIAITVSLCSDRRTEPYLHLHGDTRSARLFYTLDEIEIDGVRTGFGRVDLLGNLLTHIRDGADLLVPLARTGGFTRLLDAIRLAPEPRPIDGRFVRTEPSRLVLPGIEGLVVRAAQDLKTLSELGFPDSLGTISEPWPETVLRVDDQEVADYVQRGDLQATDAPRPHLHPVRTLGGTVVTETQPADHVHHFGAGVAISDVDGANFWGGSTYVPDQGPKILPNHGRQRRRTLRPIDGGYAETLDWVGPDGTVLAGEERTLTARPVADAWALDFAFTLTGKTAEPLVIQSSACKGRVGAGYGGFFWRAPKDSAGLAVFTGEASGEEAVHGSVTPWLALTSDTWSLVFVQTAGLDPWFVRVAEYPGVGPALAWEKPLTVPDRLNRAITVVVADGRLTADQARALAGGTTS
;
A
#
# COMPACT_ATOMS: atom_id res chain seq x y z
N MET A 1 13.37 -13.43 -27.47
CA MET A 1 14.62 -13.47 -26.67
C MET A 1 14.58 -14.69 -25.74
N ARG A 2 15.72 -15.27 -25.38
CA ARG A 2 15.76 -16.40 -24.43
C ARG A 2 15.39 -15.90 -23.01
N PRO A 3 14.43 -16.53 -22.33
CA PRO A 3 14.10 -16.20 -20.94
C PRO A 3 15.34 -16.24 -20.04
N VAL A 4 15.42 -15.34 -19.05
CA VAL A 4 16.49 -15.35 -18.04
C VAL A 4 16.20 -16.44 -17.03
N ARG A 5 17.18 -17.28 -16.73
CA ARG A 5 17.03 -18.38 -15.77
C ARG A 5 17.34 -17.91 -14.36
N VAL A 6 16.38 -18.07 -13.45
CA VAL A 6 16.39 -17.48 -12.11
C VAL A 6 16.34 -18.57 -11.05
N VAL A 7 17.23 -18.49 -10.06
CA VAL A 7 17.10 -19.23 -8.79
C VAL A 7 16.65 -18.29 -7.68
N VAL A 8 15.82 -18.80 -6.77
CA VAL A 8 15.35 -18.01 -5.61
C VAL A 8 15.84 -18.66 -4.31
N ALA A 9 16.59 -17.92 -3.51
CA ALA A 9 17.10 -18.32 -2.21
C ALA A 9 16.26 -17.71 -1.08
N GLY A 10 15.82 -18.53 -0.12
CA GLY A 10 14.86 -18.14 0.91
C GLY A 10 13.47 -17.99 0.32
N VAL A 11 12.77 -19.10 0.08
CA VAL A 11 11.49 -19.12 -0.64
C VAL A 11 10.25 -19.13 0.26
N ASN A 12 10.50 -19.13 1.56
CA ASN A 12 9.49 -18.93 2.60
C ASN A 12 9.27 -17.43 2.86
N GLY A 13 8.28 -17.08 3.71
CA GLY A 13 8.04 -15.69 4.10
C GLY A 13 7.88 -14.76 2.88
N TYR A 14 8.74 -13.74 2.78
CA TYR A 14 8.74 -12.78 1.67
C TYR A 14 9.19 -13.37 0.33
N GLY A 15 10.00 -14.44 0.34
CA GLY A 15 10.45 -15.14 -0.87
C GLY A 15 9.33 -15.71 -1.73
N ARG A 16 8.14 -15.95 -1.15
CA ARG A 16 6.95 -16.34 -1.91
C ARG A 16 6.55 -15.27 -2.93
N ASN A 17 6.67 -13.98 -2.58
CA ASN A 17 6.40 -12.88 -3.50
C ASN A 17 7.38 -12.89 -4.68
N HIS A 18 8.65 -13.26 -4.44
CA HIS A 18 9.64 -13.42 -5.50
C HIS A 18 9.33 -14.60 -6.42
N LEU A 19 8.88 -15.74 -5.88
CA LEU A 19 8.41 -16.86 -6.70
C LEU A 19 7.22 -16.46 -7.59
N GLU A 20 6.26 -15.72 -7.04
CA GLU A 20 5.12 -15.20 -7.81
C GLU A 20 5.56 -14.19 -8.87
N ASN A 21 6.53 -13.33 -8.56
CA ASN A 21 7.11 -12.40 -9.53
C ASN A 21 7.78 -13.14 -10.69
N VAL A 22 8.61 -14.15 -10.39
CA VAL A 22 9.25 -14.99 -11.41
C VAL A 22 8.20 -15.69 -12.27
N ARG A 23 7.13 -16.25 -11.68
CA ARG A 23 6.02 -16.87 -12.44
C ARG A 23 5.33 -15.90 -13.38
N ARG A 24 5.03 -14.67 -12.91
CA ARG A 24 4.45 -13.61 -13.76
C ARG A 24 5.36 -13.28 -14.94
N ARG A 25 6.67 -13.19 -14.71
CA ARG A 25 7.66 -12.94 -15.78
C ARG A 25 7.84 -14.13 -16.71
N ALA A 26 7.68 -15.35 -16.22
CA ALA A 26 7.68 -16.56 -17.03
C ALA A 26 6.47 -16.62 -17.97
N ALA A 27 5.28 -16.25 -17.50
CA ALA A 27 4.09 -16.11 -18.35
C ALA A 27 4.30 -15.08 -19.49
N ALA A 28 5.12 -14.05 -19.25
CA ALA A 28 5.52 -13.07 -20.26
C ALA A 28 6.75 -13.50 -21.11
N GLY A 29 7.27 -14.72 -20.94
CA GLY A 29 8.44 -15.22 -21.66
C GLY A 29 9.75 -14.50 -21.33
N ARG A 30 9.83 -13.77 -20.20
CA ARG A 30 11.01 -13.00 -19.78
C ARG A 30 11.90 -13.76 -18.79
N ALA A 31 11.35 -14.68 -18.01
CA ALA A 31 12.08 -15.44 -16.99
C ALA A 31 11.71 -16.93 -16.97
N GLU A 32 12.54 -17.75 -16.34
CA GLU A 32 12.29 -19.17 -16.05
C GLU A 32 12.77 -19.44 -14.62
N LEU A 33 11.93 -20.08 -13.79
CA LEU A 33 12.38 -20.56 -12.48
C LEU A 33 13.24 -21.80 -12.67
N ALA A 34 14.55 -21.67 -12.45
CA ALA A 34 15.52 -22.73 -12.68
C ALA A 34 15.78 -23.59 -11.43
N GLY A 35 15.49 -23.08 -10.24
CA GLY A 35 15.66 -23.81 -8.98
C GLY A 35 15.37 -22.97 -7.74
N VAL A 36 15.32 -23.62 -6.58
CA VAL A 36 15.12 -22.96 -5.28
C VAL A 36 16.20 -23.34 -4.28
N CYS A 37 16.70 -22.36 -3.53
CA CYS A 37 17.68 -22.57 -2.47
C CYS A 37 17.04 -22.31 -1.10
N ASP A 38 16.84 -23.34 -0.29
CA ASP A 38 16.28 -23.19 1.05
C ASP A 38 16.70 -24.36 1.95
N ILE A 39 16.93 -24.09 3.24
CA ILE A 39 17.20 -25.14 4.24
C ILE A 39 15.95 -25.97 4.56
N ARG A 40 14.77 -25.45 4.21
CA ARG A 40 13.47 -26.11 4.30
C ARG A 40 12.68 -25.85 3.01
N PRO A 41 13.04 -26.53 1.91
CA PRO A 41 12.43 -26.28 0.61
C PRO A 41 10.94 -26.66 0.65
N PRO A 42 10.06 -25.87 0.00
CA PRO A 42 8.63 -26.16 -0.07
C PRO A 42 8.38 -27.36 -0.99
N SER A 43 7.41 -28.21 -0.63
CA SER A 43 6.95 -29.30 -1.48
C SER A 43 6.19 -28.76 -2.71
N GLY A 44 6.21 -29.51 -3.82
CA GLY A 44 5.34 -29.24 -4.98
C GLY A 44 5.88 -28.22 -5.99
N LEU A 45 7.17 -27.88 -5.92
CA LEU A 45 7.86 -27.18 -6.99
C LEU A 45 8.56 -28.19 -7.91
N ASP A 46 8.26 -28.14 -9.20
CA ASP A 46 8.87 -29.01 -10.23
C ASP A 46 10.20 -28.43 -10.74
N VAL A 47 11.10 -28.09 -9.80
CA VAL A 47 12.44 -27.54 -10.09
C VAL A 47 13.45 -28.07 -9.08
N PRO A 48 14.76 -28.13 -9.41
CA PRO A 48 15.81 -28.49 -8.47
C PRO A 48 15.76 -27.65 -7.19
N ALA A 49 15.93 -28.32 -6.04
CA ALA A 49 15.98 -27.69 -4.73
C ALA A 49 17.28 -28.08 -4.01
N SER A 50 17.98 -27.10 -3.43
CA SER A 50 19.25 -27.31 -2.73
C SER A 50 19.35 -26.40 -1.50
N ALA A 51 20.27 -26.73 -0.59
CA ALA A 51 20.69 -25.82 0.49
C ALA A 51 21.99 -25.06 0.12
N ASP A 52 22.64 -25.40 -0.99
CA ASP A 52 23.84 -24.75 -1.51
C ASP A 52 23.50 -23.92 -2.75
N LEU A 53 23.44 -22.60 -2.57
CA LEU A 53 23.10 -21.66 -3.65
C LEU A 53 24.12 -21.70 -4.79
N ALA A 54 25.42 -21.77 -4.50
CA ALA A 54 26.44 -21.69 -5.52
C ALA A 54 26.50 -22.97 -6.37
N ALA A 55 26.33 -24.14 -5.74
CA ALA A 55 26.18 -25.39 -6.46
C ALA A 55 24.93 -25.38 -7.34
N LEU A 56 23.80 -24.92 -6.80
CA LEU A 56 22.55 -24.81 -7.55
C LEU A 56 22.67 -23.88 -8.76
N VAL A 57 23.31 -22.72 -8.61
CA VAL A 57 23.56 -21.79 -9.73
C VAL A 57 24.36 -22.48 -10.84
N ARG A 58 25.43 -23.20 -10.49
CA ARG A 58 26.27 -23.91 -11.48
C ARG A 58 25.55 -25.09 -12.14
N GLU A 59 24.85 -25.91 -11.35
CA GLU A 59 24.10 -27.07 -11.83
C GLU A 59 22.99 -26.64 -12.78
N THR A 60 22.20 -25.65 -12.35
CA THR A 60 21.09 -25.18 -13.14
C THR A 60 21.58 -24.35 -14.30
N GLY A 61 22.68 -23.60 -14.20
CA GLY A 61 23.08 -22.60 -15.19
C GLY A 61 22.19 -21.34 -15.11
N ALA A 62 21.80 -20.97 -13.90
CA ALA A 62 21.03 -19.76 -13.64
C ALA A 62 21.87 -18.51 -13.85
N GLU A 63 21.26 -17.48 -14.43
CA GLU A 63 21.90 -16.18 -14.71
C GLU A 63 21.60 -15.17 -13.60
N VAL A 64 20.52 -15.38 -12.83
CA VAL A 64 20.11 -14.51 -11.73
C VAL A 64 19.86 -15.34 -10.47
N ALA A 65 20.37 -14.89 -9.33
CA ALA A 65 20.01 -15.35 -8.01
C ALA A 65 19.23 -14.25 -7.27
N VAL A 66 17.98 -14.54 -6.91
CA VAL A 66 17.19 -13.70 -6.00
C VAL A 66 17.43 -14.19 -4.58
N ILE A 67 17.87 -13.32 -3.66
CA ILE A 67 18.21 -13.69 -2.28
C ILE A 67 17.26 -12.96 -1.33
N ALA A 68 16.30 -13.70 -0.75
CA ALA A 68 15.29 -13.22 0.19
C ALA A 68 15.43 -13.94 1.56
N THR A 69 16.68 -14.05 2.01
CA THR A 69 17.06 -14.73 3.26
C THR A 69 17.17 -13.72 4.42
N PRO A 70 17.35 -14.15 5.69
CA PRO A 70 17.65 -13.21 6.77
C PRO A 70 18.94 -12.41 6.49
N ILE A 71 19.00 -11.16 6.93
CA ILE A 71 20.09 -10.22 6.57
C ILE A 71 21.51 -10.74 6.83
N HIS A 72 21.73 -11.48 7.91
CA HIS A 72 23.06 -12.01 8.25
C HIS A 72 23.61 -13.04 7.25
N THR A 73 22.75 -13.60 6.38
CA THR A 73 23.20 -14.50 5.31
C THR A 73 23.40 -13.79 3.98
N HIS A 74 23.09 -12.49 3.88
CA HIS A 74 23.14 -11.75 2.61
C HIS A 74 24.53 -11.71 2.00
N ALA A 75 25.53 -11.22 2.73
CA ALA A 75 26.90 -11.10 2.21
C ALA A 75 27.49 -12.44 1.73
N PRO A 76 27.51 -13.53 2.54
CA PRO A 76 28.06 -14.79 2.07
C PRO A 76 27.30 -15.37 0.87
N LEU A 77 25.97 -15.27 0.82
CA LEU A 77 25.18 -15.79 -0.30
C LEU A 77 25.35 -14.95 -1.57
N ALA A 78 25.38 -13.62 -1.46
CA ALA A 78 25.57 -12.73 -2.60
C ALA A 78 26.95 -12.95 -3.23
N VAL A 79 28.01 -13.01 -2.43
CA VAL A 79 29.37 -13.31 -2.90
C VAL A 79 29.43 -14.68 -3.58
N ALA A 80 28.80 -15.70 -2.98
CA ALA A 80 28.78 -17.05 -3.52
C ALA A 80 28.04 -17.13 -4.87
N ALA A 81 26.91 -16.43 -5.02
CA ALA A 81 26.15 -16.36 -6.26
C ALA A 81 26.91 -15.61 -7.37
N LEU A 82 27.49 -14.45 -7.05
CA LEU A 82 28.31 -13.67 -7.99
C LEU A 82 29.48 -14.50 -8.51
N ARG A 83 30.25 -15.13 -7.61
CA ARG A 83 31.38 -16.00 -8.00
C ARG A 83 30.95 -17.28 -8.72
N ALA A 84 29.71 -17.71 -8.56
CA ALA A 84 29.14 -18.81 -9.33
C ALA A 84 28.67 -18.39 -10.74
N GLY A 85 28.74 -17.10 -11.08
CA GLY A 85 28.42 -16.56 -12.40
C GLY A 85 27.02 -15.97 -12.54
N ALA A 86 26.30 -15.72 -11.43
CA ALA A 86 24.95 -15.16 -11.46
C ALA A 86 24.91 -13.69 -11.01
N HIS A 87 24.13 -12.88 -11.72
CA HIS A 87 23.69 -11.56 -11.23
C HIS A 87 22.81 -11.74 -9.98
N VAL A 88 22.77 -10.74 -9.10
CA VAL A 88 22.05 -10.83 -7.83
C VAL A 88 20.93 -9.80 -7.74
N LEU A 89 19.75 -10.24 -7.30
CA LEU A 89 18.74 -9.39 -6.67
C LEU A 89 18.73 -9.71 -5.17
N LEU A 90 19.30 -8.83 -4.35
CA LEU A 90 19.49 -9.02 -2.91
C LEU A 90 18.43 -8.25 -2.14
N GLU A 91 17.64 -8.91 -1.30
CA GLU A 91 16.64 -8.22 -0.48
C GLU A 91 17.24 -7.16 0.44
N LYS A 92 16.38 -6.22 0.83
CA LYS A 92 16.76 -5.18 1.79
C LYS A 92 16.70 -5.70 3.24
N PRO A 93 17.51 -5.14 4.15
CA PRO A 93 18.68 -4.32 3.87
C PRO A 93 19.83 -5.11 3.23
N PRO A 94 20.74 -4.45 2.47
CA PRO A 94 21.78 -5.15 1.73
C PRO A 94 22.77 -5.90 2.62
N ALA A 95 23.24 -5.28 3.70
CA ALA A 95 24.20 -5.86 4.64
C ALA A 95 24.05 -5.19 6.03
N PRO A 96 24.33 -5.88 7.14
CA PRO A 96 24.19 -5.30 8.48
C PRO A 96 25.29 -4.29 8.83
N SER A 97 26.43 -4.31 8.14
CA SER A 97 27.58 -3.44 8.40
C SER A 97 28.22 -2.91 7.12
N VAL A 98 29.00 -1.82 7.23
CA VAL A 98 29.81 -1.30 6.12
C VAL A 98 30.84 -2.33 5.63
N ALA A 99 31.45 -3.10 6.53
CA ALA A 99 32.43 -4.13 6.15
C ALA A 99 31.83 -5.25 5.29
N GLU A 100 30.62 -5.71 5.63
CA GLU A 100 29.92 -6.71 4.82
C GLU A 100 29.44 -6.12 3.49
N PHE A 101 28.99 -4.87 3.49
CA PHE A 101 28.67 -4.16 2.25
C PHE A 101 29.87 -4.09 1.31
N GLU A 102 31.05 -3.70 1.82
CA GLU A 102 32.29 -3.66 1.03
C GLU A 102 32.70 -5.05 0.52
N THR A 103 32.42 -6.10 1.29
CA THR A 103 32.65 -7.49 0.87
C THR A 103 31.82 -7.85 -0.36
N ILE A 104 30.55 -7.44 -0.40
CA ILE A 104 29.69 -7.64 -1.58
C ILE A 104 30.16 -6.75 -2.74
N SER A 105 30.48 -5.48 -2.48
CA SER A 105 30.98 -4.53 -3.48
C SER A 105 32.26 -5.04 -4.15
N ALA A 106 33.19 -5.63 -3.39
CA ALA A 106 34.40 -6.24 -3.92
C ALA A 106 34.09 -7.42 -4.85
N ALA A 107 33.11 -8.27 -4.50
CA ALA A 107 32.69 -9.38 -5.37
C ALA A 107 31.99 -8.90 -6.66
N VAL A 108 31.21 -7.82 -6.57
CA VAL A 108 30.63 -7.15 -7.76
C VAL A 108 31.74 -6.65 -8.69
N ALA A 109 32.76 -5.98 -8.14
CA ALA A 109 33.90 -5.49 -8.91
C ALA A 109 34.76 -6.64 -9.48
N GLU A 110 34.97 -7.71 -8.71
CA GLU A 110 35.72 -8.90 -9.11
C GLU A 110 35.07 -9.62 -10.31
N THR A 111 33.75 -9.75 -10.30
CA THR A 111 33.01 -10.56 -11.28
C THR A 111 32.46 -9.75 -12.45
N GLY A 112 32.31 -8.43 -12.30
CA GLY A 112 31.64 -7.57 -13.27
C GLY A 112 30.13 -7.80 -13.37
N LEU A 113 29.55 -8.60 -12.48
CA LEU A 113 28.12 -8.93 -12.47
C LEU A 113 27.33 -7.94 -11.61
N ALA A 114 26.10 -7.69 -12.03
CA ALA A 114 25.17 -6.80 -11.32
C ALA A 114 24.75 -7.35 -9.95
N CYS A 115 24.65 -6.44 -8.96
CA CYS A 115 23.94 -6.66 -7.70
C CYS A 115 22.93 -5.53 -7.51
N GLN A 116 21.63 -5.84 -7.61
CA GLN A 116 20.52 -4.93 -7.39
C GLN A 116 19.89 -5.18 -6.03
N ILE A 117 19.59 -4.13 -5.28
CA ILE A 117 19.03 -4.22 -3.93
C ILE A 117 17.51 -4.08 -3.96
N GLY A 118 16.82 -4.94 -3.21
CA GLY A 118 15.36 -5.04 -3.10
C GLY A 118 14.68 -3.86 -2.41
N PHE A 119 15.20 -2.64 -2.53
CA PHE A 119 14.49 -1.43 -2.10
C PHE A 119 13.40 -1.05 -3.12
N GLN A 120 12.27 -1.76 -3.16
CA GLN A 120 11.26 -1.55 -4.21
C GLN A 120 10.68 -0.12 -4.28
N SER A 121 10.75 0.66 -3.19
CA SER A 121 10.39 2.10 -3.21
C SER A 121 11.30 2.94 -4.11
N LEU A 122 12.54 2.51 -4.33
CA LEU A 122 13.50 3.19 -5.22
C LEU A 122 13.31 2.85 -6.70
N GLY A 123 12.42 1.89 -7.01
CA GLY A 123 11.93 1.69 -8.38
C GLY A 123 10.83 2.68 -8.79
N SER A 124 10.44 3.59 -7.89
CA SER A 124 9.42 4.61 -8.13
C SER A 124 9.96 5.75 -9.00
N GLU A 125 9.21 6.13 -10.03
CA GLU A 125 9.48 7.33 -10.84
C GLU A 125 9.30 8.62 -10.03
N ALA A 126 8.63 8.55 -8.87
CA ALA A 126 8.51 9.68 -7.95
C ALA A 126 9.84 10.06 -7.29
N ILE A 127 10.80 9.13 -7.17
CA ILE A 127 12.09 9.40 -6.52
C ILE A 127 12.93 10.42 -7.31
N PRO A 128 13.22 10.23 -8.62
CA PRO A 128 13.90 11.27 -9.39
C PRO A 128 13.05 12.54 -9.51
N ALA A 129 11.74 12.43 -9.71
CA ALA A 129 10.86 13.60 -9.79
C ALA A 129 10.89 14.46 -8.52
N ALA A 130 10.96 13.83 -7.34
CA ALA A 130 11.03 14.51 -6.05
C ALA A 130 12.32 15.33 -5.87
N ARG A 131 13.42 14.98 -6.53
CA ARG A 131 14.69 15.73 -6.44
C ARG A 131 14.56 17.15 -6.99
N ASP A 132 13.77 17.29 -8.06
CA ASP A 132 13.63 18.54 -8.80
C ASP A 132 12.29 19.26 -8.51
N VAL A 133 11.40 18.64 -7.72
CA VAL A 133 9.99 19.05 -7.59
C VAL A 133 9.80 20.46 -7.05
N LEU A 134 10.73 20.94 -6.22
CA LEU A 134 10.64 22.28 -5.62
C LEU A 134 11.02 23.38 -6.62
N GLY A 135 11.77 23.05 -7.68
CA GLY A 135 12.42 24.04 -8.55
C GLY A 135 13.56 24.81 -7.87
N GLU A 136 13.97 24.38 -6.67
CA GLU A 136 15.09 24.89 -5.89
C GLU A 136 15.78 23.72 -5.14
N PRO A 137 17.02 23.89 -4.65
CA PRO A 137 17.71 22.82 -3.93
C PRO A 137 16.96 22.39 -2.66
N ILE A 138 16.86 21.08 -2.45
CA ILE A 138 16.38 20.52 -1.18
C ILE A 138 17.45 20.79 -0.11
N ARG A 139 17.08 21.53 0.94
CA ARG A 139 17.94 21.84 2.09
C ARG A 139 17.85 20.80 3.18
N ALA A 140 16.66 20.21 3.33
CA ALA A 140 16.42 19.19 4.32
C ALA A 140 15.27 18.26 3.94
N ILE A 141 15.26 17.08 4.56
CA ILE A 141 14.20 16.10 4.42
C ILE A 141 13.75 15.67 5.82
N GLY A 142 12.50 15.96 6.15
CA GLY A 142 11.83 15.34 7.28
C GLY A 142 11.18 14.03 6.87
N VAL A 143 11.20 13.00 7.71
CA VAL A 143 10.53 11.73 7.43
C VAL A 143 9.61 11.39 8.59
N ALA A 144 8.33 11.19 8.27
CA ALA A 144 7.29 10.85 9.21
C ALA A 144 6.74 9.46 8.86
N GLY A 145 6.83 8.52 9.82
CA GLY A 145 6.25 7.19 9.67
C GLY A 145 5.61 6.69 10.94
N SER A 146 4.28 6.54 10.96
CA SER A 146 3.55 6.06 12.13
C SER A 146 2.65 4.90 11.76
N TRP A 147 3.07 3.68 12.11
CA TRP A 147 2.35 2.46 11.80
C TRP A 147 1.92 1.75 13.07
N THR A 148 0.95 0.86 12.90
CA THR A 148 0.59 -0.12 13.93
C THR A 148 1.22 -1.47 13.60
N ARG A 149 1.76 -2.16 14.62
CA ARG A 149 2.09 -3.59 14.54
C ARG A 149 1.45 -4.38 15.68
N PRO A 150 0.84 -5.54 15.39
CA PRO A 150 0.34 -6.42 16.44
C PRO A 150 1.50 -7.09 17.18
N LEU A 151 1.29 -7.53 18.41
CA LEU A 151 2.26 -8.27 19.22
C LEU A 151 2.83 -9.49 18.48
N GLY A 152 1.98 -10.20 17.72
CA GLY A 152 2.38 -11.36 16.91
C GLY A 152 3.39 -11.02 15.80
N TYR A 153 3.54 -9.74 15.42
CA TYR A 153 4.58 -9.32 14.49
C TYR A 153 5.98 -9.62 15.05
N TYR A 154 6.20 -9.45 16.35
CA TYR A 154 7.51 -9.63 16.98
C TYR A 154 7.83 -11.10 17.30
N THR A 155 6.87 -12.02 17.09
CA THR A 155 7.06 -13.47 17.28
C THR A 155 6.96 -14.26 15.97
N ARG A 156 6.91 -13.58 14.82
CA ARG A 156 6.72 -14.19 13.49
C ARG A 156 7.89 -15.07 13.02
N SER A 157 9.07 -14.87 13.59
CA SER A 157 10.30 -15.60 13.30
C SER A 157 11.26 -15.52 14.49
N ALA A 158 12.29 -16.37 14.50
CA ALA A 158 13.28 -16.40 15.58
C ALA A 158 14.08 -15.09 15.73
N TRP A 159 14.24 -14.33 14.64
CA TRP A 159 14.98 -13.07 14.59
C TRP A 159 14.09 -11.82 14.77
N ALA A 160 12.77 -11.98 14.81
CA ALA A 160 11.85 -10.85 14.88
C ALA A 160 12.04 -10.04 16.18
N GLY A 161 12.12 -8.72 16.07
CA GLY A 161 12.40 -7.80 17.18
C GLY A 161 13.78 -7.95 17.81
N ARG A 162 14.70 -8.74 17.24
CA ARG A 162 16.03 -8.96 17.81
C ARG A 162 17.07 -8.04 17.22
N ARG A 163 18.09 -7.71 18.01
CA ARG A 163 19.34 -7.10 17.51
C ARG A 163 20.30 -8.18 17.05
N ARG A 164 20.39 -9.28 17.81
CA ARG A 164 21.28 -10.41 17.52
C ARG A 164 20.57 -11.75 17.60
N LEU A 165 21.02 -12.71 16.79
CA LEU A 165 20.64 -14.12 16.86
C LEU A 165 21.91 -14.95 16.89
N ASP A 166 22.11 -15.76 17.93
CA ASP A 166 23.28 -16.62 18.09
C ASP A 166 24.64 -15.88 17.94
N GLY A 167 24.68 -14.63 18.43
CA GLY A 167 25.87 -13.76 18.35
C GLY A 167 26.04 -13.00 17.04
N VAL A 168 25.14 -13.17 16.07
CA VAL A 168 25.19 -12.51 14.75
C VAL A 168 24.14 -11.40 14.66
N ASP A 169 24.50 -10.27 14.07
CA ASP A 169 23.62 -9.11 13.93
C ASP A 169 22.46 -9.40 12.94
N VAL A 170 21.21 -9.26 13.40
CA VAL A 170 19.99 -9.45 12.59
C VAL A 170 19.13 -8.19 12.48
N MET A 171 19.30 -7.24 13.41
CA MET A 171 18.85 -5.86 13.29
C MET A 171 17.39 -5.69 12.83
N ASP A 172 16.41 -6.27 13.55
CA ASP A 172 14.97 -6.14 13.22
C ASP A 172 14.27 -5.04 14.03
N GLY A 173 14.64 -3.78 13.76
CA GLY A 173 14.04 -2.58 14.36
C GLY A 173 13.18 -1.77 13.37
N ALA A 174 12.55 -0.70 13.87
CA ALA A 174 11.63 0.13 13.11
C ALA A 174 12.28 0.75 11.86
N LEU A 175 13.50 1.29 12.00
CA LEU A 175 14.25 1.92 10.89
C LEU A 175 14.94 0.93 9.96
N THR A 176 15.17 -0.30 10.42
CA THR A 176 15.99 -1.28 9.71
C THR A 176 15.15 -2.30 8.96
N ASN A 177 13.86 -2.46 9.31
CA ASN A 177 12.95 -3.33 8.58
C ASN A 177 11.65 -2.63 8.09
N PRO A 178 10.63 -2.29 8.93
CA PRO A 178 9.39 -1.69 8.43
C PRO A 178 9.58 -0.39 7.66
N PHE A 179 10.38 0.53 8.21
CA PHE A 179 10.65 1.84 7.64
C PHE A 179 12.03 1.96 6.97
N ALA A 180 12.67 0.82 6.64
CA ALA A 180 13.92 0.82 5.88
C ALA A 180 13.78 1.59 4.56
N HIS A 181 12.63 1.47 3.90
CA HIS A 181 12.31 2.23 2.69
C HIS A 181 12.22 3.73 2.94
N ALA A 182 11.79 4.19 4.11
CA ALA A 182 11.69 5.61 4.41
C ALA A 182 13.08 6.26 4.44
N GLY A 183 14.03 5.63 5.14
CA GLY A 183 15.43 6.07 5.15
C GLY A 183 16.10 5.96 3.79
N ALA A 184 15.92 4.83 3.09
CA ALA A 184 16.49 4.63 1.76
C ALA A 184 15.95 5.64 0.74
N SER A 185 14.63 5.91 0.75
CA SER A 185 14.01 6.91 -0.11
C SER A 185 14.49 8.33 0.21
N ALA A 186 14.69 8.68 1.49
CA ALA A 186 15.18 10.01 1.86
C ALA A 186 16.62 10.24 1.39
N LEU A 187 17.50 9.25 1.60
CA LEU A 187 18.88 9.29 1.11
C LEU A 187 18.93 9.33 -0.42
N ALA A 188 18.08 8.55 -1.08
CA ALA A 188 17.98 8.57 -2.54
C ALA A 188 17.48 9.92 -3.06
N VAL A 189 16.49 10.55 -2.44
CA VAL A 189 16.05 11.91 -2.85
C VAL A 189 17.16 12.94 -2.62
N ALA A 190 17.90 12.83 -1.51
CA ALA A 190 19.05 13.71 -1.25
C ALA A 190 20.30 13.42 -2.12
N GLY A 191 20.30 12.35 -2.92
CA GLY A 191 21.49 11.94 -3.69
C GLY A 191 22.63 11.38 -2.83
N ALA A 192 22.35 10.96 -1.60
CA ALA A 192 23.32 10.43 -0.64
C ALA A 192 23.56 8.92 -0.85
N ASP A 193 24.07 8.58 -2.03
CA ASP A 193 24.19 7.22 -2.53
C ASP A 193 25.34 6.42 -1.86
N THR A 194 26.40 7.10 -1.38
CA THR A 194 27.64 6.47 -0.87
C THR A 194 27.74 6.49 0.66
N VAL A 195 28.60 5.65 1.23
CA VAL A 195 28.85 5.61 2.69
C VAL A 195 29.32 6.98 3.20
N ASP A 196 30.22 7.62 2.45
CA ASP A 196 30.81 8.92 2.81
C ASP A 196 29.86 10.11 2.59
N SER A 197 28.71 9.89 1.94
CA SER A 197 27.68 10.92 1.80
C SER A 197 27.07 11.32 3.15
N VAL A 198 27.18 10.48 4.18
CA VAL A 198 26.66 10.75 5.53
C VAL A 198 27.81 11.10 6.47
N ALA A 199 27.95 12.39 6.78
CA ALA A 199 29.03 12.93 7.61
C ALA A 199 28.80 12.75 9.11
N GLY A 200 27.53 12.72 9.56
CA GLY A 200 27.18 12.57 10.97
C GLY A 200 25.80 11.98 11.17
N ILE A 201 25.62 11.25 12.26
CA ILE A 201 24.35 10.61 12.63
C ILE A 201 24.13 10.81 14.13
N GLU A 202 22.98 11.37 14.48
CA GLU A 202 22.43 11.38 15.84
C GLU A 202 21.28 10.36 15.88
N LEU A 203 21.28 9.46 16.87
CA LEU A 203 20.29 8.38 16.98
C LEU A 203 19.62 8.37 18.34
N GLU A 204 18.30 8.15 18.31
CA GLU A 204 17.49 7.87 19.47
C GLU A 204 16.65 6.63 19.21
N LEU A 205 16.97 5.54 19.92
CA LEU A 205 16.27 4.26 19.80
C LEU A 205 15.48 4.01 21.08
N TYR A 206 14.18 3.72 20.93
CA TYR A 206 13.27 3.42 22.01
C TYR A 206 12.47 2.14 21.74
N ARG A 207 11.98 1.52 22.82
CA ARG A 207 11.10 0.34 22.74
C ARG A 207 9.97 0.40 23.76
N ALA A 208 8.73 0.30 23.29
CA ALA A 208 7.57 0.03 24.14
C ALA A 208 7.34 -1.48 24.29
N ASN A 209 7.62 -2.25 23.24
CA ASN A 209 7.51 -3.70 23.21
C ASN A 209 8.71 -4.35 23.92
N ALA A 210 8.47 -5.55 24.46
CA ALA A 210 9.50 -6.38 25.10
C ALA A 210 10.38 -7.09 24.05
N ILE A 211 11.09 -6.30 23.26
CA ILE A 211 12.00 -6.71 22.20
C ILE A 211 13.44 -6.24 22.49
N GLU A 212 14.43 -6.77 21.78
CA GLU A 212 15.82 -6.29 21.88
C GLU A 212 16.05 -5.04 21.01
N SER A 213 15.36 -4.96 19.87
CA SER A 213 15.47 -3.85 18.92
C SER A 213 14.52 -2.69 19.26
N ASP A 214 14.49 -1.67 18.41
CA ASP A 214 13.62 -0.51 18.53
C ASP A 214 12.26 -0.71 17.83
N ASP A 215 11.21 -0.15 18.42
CA ASP A 215 9.90 0.01 17.76
C ASP A 215 9.51 1.48 17.56
N THR A 216 10.28 2.41 18.13
CA THR A 216 10.13 3.86 18.01
C THR A 216 11.51 4.49 17.93
N SER A 217 11.79 5.21 16.85
CA SER A 217 13.14 5.68 16.55
C SER A 217 13.15 7.07 15.94
N SER A 218 14.17 7.84 16.31
CA SER A 218 14.49 9.13 15.71
C SER A 218 15.96 9.16 15.28
N ALA A 219 16.23 9.67 14.09
CA ALA A 219 17.58 9.80 13.54
C ALA A 219 17.73 11.16 12.86
N ARG A 220 18.83 11.88 13.13
CA ARG A 220 19.22 13.08 12.38
C ARG A 220 20.55 12.84 11.69
N LEU A 221 20.53 12.85 10.36
CA LEU A 221 21.69 12.67 9.51
C LEU A 221 22.13 14.04 8.98
N ARG A 222 23.42 14.31 9.09
CA ARG A 222 24.07 15.44 8.41
C ARG A 222 24.83 14.88 7.22
N LEU A 223 24.46 15.30 6.02
CA LEU A 223 25.11 14.88 4.78
C LEU A 223 26.37 15.72 4.53
N ALA A 224 27.28 15.19 3.72
CA ALA A 224 28.56 15.82 3.41
C ALA A 224 28.41 17.18 2.68
N ASP A 225 27.30 17.38 1.97
CA ASP A 225 26.96 18.62 1.26
C ASP A 225 26.22 19.65 2.16
N GLY A 226 25.98 19.30 3.43
CA GLY A 226 25.27 20.14 4.40
C GLY A 226 23.77 19.87 4.51
N THR A 227 23.19 19.06 3.62
CA THR A 227 21.76 18.66 3.69
C THR A 227 21.49 17.91 5.00
N VAL A 228 20.32 18.16 5.61
CA VAL A 228 19.89 17.48 6.85
C VAL A 228 18.74 16.52 6.56
N ILE A 229 18.81 15.30 7.06
CA ILE A 229 17.68 14.36 7.03
C ILE A 229 17.28 14.05 8.48
N ALA A 230 16.05 14.37 8.86
CA ALA A 230 15.48 14.04 10.16
C ALA A 230 14.40 12.98 9.98
N ILE A 231 14.59 11.80 10.57
CA ILE A 231 13.71 10.64 10.42
C ILE A 231 13.10 10.32 11.77
N THR A 232 11.78 10.29 11.87
CA THR A 232 11.09 9.82 13.07
C THR A 232 10.02 8.83 12.71
N VAL A 233 10.08 7.65 13.32
CA VAL A 233 9.16 6.55 13.04
C VAL A 233 8.70 5.82 14.29
N SER A 234 7.49 5.27 14.26
CA SER A 234 6.97 4.39 15.32
C SER A 234 6.10 3.26 14.76
N LEU A 235 6.14 2.10 15.42
CA LEU A 235 5.27 0.95 15.21
C LEU A 235 4.15 0.84 16.26
N CYS A 236 4.08 1.81 17.17
CA CYS A 236 3.17 1.88 18.31
C CYS A 236 2.09 2.95 18.12
N SER A 237 1.69 3.21 16.88
CA SER A 237 0.65 4.18 16.52
C SER A 237 -0.77 3.63 16.77
N ASP A 238 -1.71 4.50 17.12
CA ASP A 238 -3.11 4.14 17.33
C ASP A 238 -3.83 3.71 16.05
N ARG A 239 -3.39 4.25 14.92
CA ARG A 239 -3.88 3.99 13.57
C ARG A 239 -2.73 3.79 12.60
N ARG A 240 -3.07 3.27 11.42
CA ARG A 240 -2.11 3.13 10.33
C ARG A 240 -2.17 4.39 9.47
N THR A 241 -1.06 5.11 9.35
CA THR A 241 -0.94 6.24 8.42
C THR A 241 0.02 5.93 7.26
N GLU A 242 -0.15 6.63 6.14
CA GLU A 242 0.76 6.54 5.01
C GLU A 242 2.00 7.42 5.27
N PRO A 243 3.20 6.82 5.32
CA PRO A 243 4.42 7.54 5.66
C PRO A 243 4.87 8.43 4.51
N TYR A 244 5.54 9.52 4.84
CA TYR A 244 5.96 10.50 3.84
C TYR A 244 7.32 11.13 4.18
N LEU A 245 7.94 11.68 3.14
CA LEU A 245 9.08 12.57 3.23
C LEU A 245 8.57 13.99 3.03
N HIS A 246 8.82 14.88 3.99
CA HIS A 246 8.66 16.32 3.84
C HIS A 246 9.94 16.90 3.25
N LEU A 247 9.87 17.40 2.03
CA LEU A 247 10.99 18.01 1.31
C LEU A 247 10.99 19.51 1.60
N HIS A 248 12.07 20.01 2.17
CA HIS A 248 12.23 21.41 2.55
C HIS A 248 13.19 22.11 1.59
N GLY A 249 12.70 23.11 0.87
CA GLY A 249 13.53 24.08 0.15
C GLY A 249 13.73 25.36 0.97
N ASP A 250 14.24 26.41 0.34
CA ASP A 250 14.40 27.73 0.97
C ASP A 250 13.05 28.46 1.10
N THR A 251 12.14 28.25 0.14
CA THR A 251 10.84 28.94 0.07
C THR A 251 9.66 28.00 -0.22
N ARG A 252 9.93 26.76 -0.63
CA ARG A 252 8.91 25.80 -1.03
C ARG A 252 9.05 24.49 -0.28
N SER A 253 7.96 23.74 -0.23
CA SER A 253 7.94 22.39 0.34
C SER A 253 7.05 21.46 -0.47
N ALA A 254 7.34 20.17 -0.41
CA ALA A 254 6.52 19.12 -1.00
C ALA A 254 6.51 17.89 -0.10
N ARG A 255 5.52 17.00 -0.29
CA ARG A 255 5.49 15.71 0.41
C ARG A 255 5.57 14.56 -0.57
N LEU A 256 6.53 13.65 -0.39
CA LEU A 256 6.61 12.39 -1.13
C LEU A 256 6.05 11.25 -0.27
N PHE A 257 4.91 10.69 -0.66
CA PHE A 257 4.34 9.46 -0.11
C PHE A 257 4.94 8.26 -0.85
N TYR A 258 6.13 7.82 -0.41
CA TYR A 258 6.94 6.83 -1.13
C TYR A 258 6.28 5.44 -1.23
N THR A 259 5.34 5.12 -0.35
CA THR A 259 4.56 3.86 -0.42
C THR A 259 3.53 3.89 -1.54
N LEU A 260 3.00 5.08 -1.85
CA LEU A 260 1.96 5.32 -2.84
C LEU A 260 2.49 5.76 -4.21
N ASP A 261 3.78 6.08 -4.31
CA ASP A 261 4.38 6.70 -5.50
C ASP A 261 3.76 8.07 -5.82
N GLU A 262 3.47 8.87 -4.79
CA GLU A 262 2.77 10.16 -4.95
C GLU A 262 3.58 11.33 -4.40
N ILE A 263 3.59 12.45 -5.13
CA ILE A 263 4.10 13.74 -4.66
C ILE A 263 2.93 14.70 -4.46
N GLU A 264 2.87 15.35 -3.31
CA GLU A 264 1.91 16.39 -2.98
C GLU A 264 2.56 17.77 -2.93
N ILE A 265 1.96 18.73 -3.64
CA ILE A 265 2.31 20.15 -3.63
C ILE A 265 1.00 20.94 -3.52
N ASP A 266 0.91 21.85 -2.56
CA ASP A 266 -0.26 22.72 -2.37
C ASP A 266 -1.62 21.97 -2.36
N GLY A 267 -1.65 20.80 -1.72
CA GLY A 267 -2.84 19.93 -1.63
C GLY A 267 -3.14 19.10 -2.89
N VAL A 268 -2.41 19.29 -3.99
CA VAL A 268 -2.53 18.48 -5.21
C VAL A 268 -1.58 17.30 -5.13
N ARG A 269 -2.10 16.07 -5.19
CA ARG A 269 -1.29 14.85 -5.30
C ARG A 269 -1.15 14.43 -6.75
N THR A 270 0.07 14.07 -7.14
CA THR A 270 0.41 13.53 -8.46
C THR A 270 1.03 12.16 -8.27
N GLY A 271 0.48 11.13 -8.94
CA GLY A 271 0.95 9.76 -8.85
C GLY A 271 1.86 9.35 -10.01
N PHE A 272 2.83 8.51 -9.71
CA PHE A 272 3.93 8.11 -10.58
C PHE A 272 3.94 6.60 -10.85
N GLY A 273 4.66 6.18 -11.89
CA GLY A 273 4.90 4.77 -12.17
C GLY A 273 5.91 4.15 -11.20
N ARG A 274 5.92 2.82 -11.14
CA ARG A 274 6.94 2.06 -10.43
C ARG A 274 7.40 0.91 -11.31
N VAL A 275 8.72 0.78 -11.45
CA VAL A 275 9.35 -0.32 -12.14
C VAL A 275 9.69 -1.43 -11.15
N ASP A 276 9.27 -2.64 -11.48
CA ASP A 276 9.62 -3.85 -10.74
C ASP A 276 11.12 -4.15 -10.87
N LEU A 277 11.82 -4.28 -9.74
CA LEU A 277 13.29 -4.38 -9.72
C LEU A 277 13.82 -5.68 -10.34
N LEU A 278 13.08 -6.80 -10.23
CA LEU A 278 13.44 -8.00 -10.98
C LEU A 278 13.33 -7.72 -12.48
N GLY A 279 12.21 -7.17 -12.94
CA GLY A 279 12.03 -6.75 -14.33
C GLY A 279 13.15 -5.82 -14.84
N ASN A 280 13.53 -4.82 -14.05
CA ASN A 280 14.67 -3.94 -14.37
C ASN A 280 15.98 -4.72 -14.47
N LEU A 281 16.28 -5.65 -13.56
CA LEU A 281 17.47 -6.51 -13.64
C LEU A 281 17.48 -7.37 -14.91
N LEU A 282 16.34 -7.96 -15.29
CA LEU A 282 16.26 -8.77 -16.50
C LEU A 282 16.52 -7.92 -17.76
N THR A 283 15.97 -6.71 -17.81
CA THR A 283 16.21 -5.75 -18.90
C THR A 283 17.65 -5.24 -18.90
N HIS A 284 18.29 -5.04 -17.74
CA HIS A 284 19.72 -4.73 -17.66
C HIS A 284 20.56 -5.82 -18.32
N ILE A 285 20.30 -7.10 -17.97
CA ILE A 285 21.06 -8.24 -18.49
C ILE A 285 20.85 -8.46 -20.00
N ARG A 286 19.63 -8.25 -20.49
CA ARG A 286 19.29 -8.53 -21.90
C ARG A 286 19.49 -7.34 -22.82
N ASP A 287 19.16 -6.15 -22.34
CA ASP A 287 18.98 -4.94 -23.15
C ASP A 287 19.95 -3.81 -22.70
N GLY A 288 20.75 -3.99 -21.65
CA GLY A 288 21.73 -3.01 -21.18
C GLY A 288 21.16 -1.81 -20.45
N ALA A 289 19.91 -1.87 -19.98
CA ALA A 289 19.29 -0.79 -19.21
C ALA A 289 20.04 -0.51 -17.89
N ASP A 290 20.06 0.75 -17.45
CA ASP A 290 20.64 1.10 -16.16
C ASP A 290 19.86 0.44 -15.00
N LEU A 291 20.61 0.00 -13.98
CA LEU A 291 20.01 -0.50 -12.75
C LEU A 291 19.44 0.66 -11.95
N LEU A 292 18.22 0.49 -11.46
CA LEU A 292 17.57 1.51 -10.63
C LEU A 292 18.19 1.54 -9.23
N VAL A 293 18.51 0.36 -8.67
CA VAL A 293 19.03 0.23 -7.31
C VAL A 293 20.29 -0.66 -7.27
N PRO A 294 21.38 -0.28 -7.97
CA PRO A 294 22.65 -0.98 -7.81
C PRO A 294 23.16 -0.85 -6.36
N LEU A 295 23.86 -1.87 -5.87
CA LEU A 295 24.45 -1.90 -4.52
C LEU A 295 25.18 -0.60 -4.17
N ALA A 296 25.97 -0.06 -5.11
CA ALA A 296 26.74 1.18 -4.93
C ALA A 296 25.90 2.41 -4.54
N ARG A 297 24.59 2.41 -4.83
CA ARG A 297 23.66 3.50 -4.47
C ARG A 297 22.99 3.33 -3.10
N THR A 298 23.40 2.34 -2.33
CA THR A 298 22.82 2.05 -1.00
C THR A 298 23.80 2.27 0.15
N GLY A 299 24.99 2.83 -0.12
CA GLY A 299 26.04 3.06 0.87
C GLY A 299 25.60 3.98 2.00
N GLY A 300 24.87 5.06 1.69
CA GLY A 300 24.34 5.98 2.71
C GLY A 300 23.38 5.28 3.68
N PHE A 301 22.55 4.36 3.17
CA PHE A 301 21.64 3.58 4.00
C PHE A 301 22.40 2.54 4.84
N THR A 302 23.39 1.87 4.24
CA THR A 302 24.29 0.98 4.97
C THR A 302 24.99 1.71 6.11
N ARG A 303 25.42 2.96 5.90
CA ARG A 303 26.04 3.79 6.94
C ARG A 303 25.08 4.07 8.11
N LEU A 304 23.81 4.35 7.82
CA LEU A 304 22.76 4.48 8.84
C LEU A 304 22.56 3.17 9.61
N LEU A 305 22.45 2.05 8.90
CA LEU A 305 22.24 0.74 9.49
C LEU A 305 23.41 0.34 10.41
N ASP A 306 24.65 0.60 9.99
CA ASP A 306 25.85 0.33 10.77
C ASP A 306 25.92 1.19 12.04
N ALA A 307 25.45 2.44 11.98
CA ALA A 307 25.31 3.28 13.17
C ALA A 307 24.27 2.72 14.16
N ILE A 308 23.13 2.20 13.68
CA ILE A 308 22.11 1.54 14.52
C ILE A 308 22.67 0.25 15.15
N ARG A 309 23.49 -0.50 14.41
CA ARG A 309 24.17 -1.72 14.88
C ARG A 309 25.13 -1.43 16.03
N LEU A 310 25.87 -0.31 15.94
CA LEU A 310 26.83 0.12 16.95
C LEU A 310 26.21 0.93 18.10
N ALA A 311 24.97 1.38 17.95
CA ALA A 311 24.28 2.15 18.98
C ALA A 311 24.07 1.33 20.27
N PRO A 312 23.95 2.00 21.44
CA PRO A 312 23.49 1.37 22.67
C PRO A 312 22.14 0.67 22.51
N GLU A 313 21.83 -0.22 23.45
CA GLU A 313 20.53 -0.89 23.51
C GLU A 313 19.37 0.14 23.54
N PRO A 314 18.27 -0.10 22.80
CA PRO A 314 17.11 0.78 22.79
C PRO A 314 16.55 1.02 24.20
N ARG A 315 16.27 2.30 24.49
CA ARG A 315 15.76 2.73 25.80
C ARG A 315 14.32 2.24 25.98
N PRO A 316 14.00 1.51 27.07
CA PRO A 316 12.62 1.14 27.35
C PRO A 316 11.79 2.40 27.64
N ILE A 317 10.57 2.44 27.10
CA ILE A 317 9.59 3.49 27.42
C ILE A 317 8.83 3.07 28.68
N ASP A 318 8.71 3.98 29.64
CA ASP A 318 7.96 3.71 30.88
C ASP A 318 6.49 3.36 30.59
N GLY A 319 5.98 2.33 31.26
CA GLY A 319 4.63 1.82 31.05
C GLY A 319 3.52 2.85 31.26
N ARG A 320 3.76 3.94 32.01
CA ARG A 320 2.80 5.04 32.18
C ARG A 320 2.45 5.76 30.87
N PHE A 321 3.31 5.68 29.85
CA PHE A 321 3.08 6.27 28.53
C PHE A 321 2.49 5.29 27.52
N VAL A 322 2.38 4.01 27.88
CA VAL A 322 1.99 2.95 26.95
C VAL A 322 0.56 2.52 27.25
N ARG A 323 -0.33 2.65 26.27
CA ARG A 323 -1.65 2.04 26.32
C ARG A 323 -1.58 0.60 25.81
N THR A 324 -1.94 -0.35 26.66
CA THR A 324 -2.04 -1.76 26.28
C THR A 324 -3.41 -2.05 25.68
N GLU A 325 -3.42 -2.65 24.49
CA GLU A 325 -4.61 -3.17 23.83
C GLU A 325 -4.44 -4.69 23.62
N PRO A 326 -5.53 -5.47 23.41
CA PRO A 326 -5.44 -6.94 23.37
C PRO A 326 -4.42 -7.51 22.38
N SER A 327 -4.20 -6.83 21.25
CA SER A 327 -3.34 -7.30 20.17
C SER A 327 -2.10 -6.44 19.94
N ARG A 328 -1.91 -5.32 20.66
CA ARG A 328 -0.85 -4.33 20.39
C ARG A 328 -0.56 -3.42 21.58
N LEU A 329 0.57 -2.73 21.52
CA LEU A 329 0.89 -1.60 22.40
C LEU A 329 0.82 -0.30 21.61
N VAL A 330 0.31 0.75 22.24
CA VAL A 330 0.11 2.07 21.62
C VAL A 330 0.77 3.15 22.47
N LEU A 331 1.43 4.11 21.82
CA LEU A 331 1.93 5.36 22.39
C LEU A 331 0.95 6.49 22.00
N PRO A 332 0.01 6.88 22.88
CA PRO A 332 -1.02 7.85 22.50
C PRO A 332 -0.42 9.19 22.07
N GLY A 333 -0.80 9.68 20.89
CA GLY A 333 -0.34 10.97 20.35
C GLY A 333 1.06 10.95 19.76
N ILE A 334 1.65 9.76 19.52
CA ILE A 334 2.94 9.64 18.83
C ILE A 334 2.87 10.19 17.40
N GLU A 335 1.72 10.13 16.76
CA GLU A 335 1.47 10.60 15.40
C GLU A 335 1.79 12.10 15.27
N GLY A 336 1.31 12.91 16.22
CA GLY A 336 1.55 14.35 16.25
C GLY A 336 3.03 14.68 16.46
N LEU A 337 3.72 13.93 17.32
CA LEU A 337 5.17 14.08 17.51
C LEU A 337 5.96 13.72 16.26
N VAL A 338 5.60 12.63 15.59
CA VAL A 338 6.25 12.17 14.35
C VAL A 338 6.10 13.22 13.25
N VAL A 339 4.90 13.80 13.08
CA VAL A 339 4.64 14.88 12.11
C VAL A 339 5.47 16.12 12.46
N ARG A 340 5.42 16.56 13.72
CA ARG A 340 6.16 17.73 14.20
C ARG A 340 7.66 17.56 14.04
N ALA A 341 8.21 16.38 14.33
CA ALA A 341 9.63 16.07 14.16
C ALA A 341 10.09 16.21 12.71
N ALA A 342 9.29 15.72 11.75
CA ALA A 342 9.58 15.84 10.33
C ALA A 342 9.49 17.29 9.83
N GLN A 343 8.54 18.08 10.33
CA GLN A 343 8.38 19.49 9.94
C GLN A 343 9.50 20.37 10.52
N ASP A 344 9.81 20.20 11.80
CA ASP A 344 10.79 21.02 12.52
C ASP A 344 12.23 20.53 12.37
N LEU A 345 12.45 19.36 11.74
CA LEU A 345 13.75 18.68 11.62
C LEU A 345 14.40 18.35 12.97
N LYS A 346 13.56 18.06 13.98
CA LYS A 346 13.96 17.79 15.36
C LYS A 346 13.95 16.30 15.67
N THR A 347 14.77 15.91 16.65
CA THR A 347 14.67 14.58 17.24
C THR A 347 13.51 14.50 18.24
N LEU A 348 13.14 13.28 18.66
CA LEU A 348 12.10 13.08 19.66
C LEU A 348 12.44 13.75 21.00
N SER A 349 13.69 13.65 21.48
CA SER A 349 14.09 14.29 22.74
C SER A 349 14.07 15.83 22.68
N GLU A 350 14.40 16.43 21.53
CA GLU A 350 14.26 17.88 21.31
C GLU A 350 12.79 18.35 21.37
N LEU A 351 11.84 17.44 21.13
CA LEU A 351 10.41 17.65 21.30
C LEU A 351 9.89 17.22 22.68
N GLY A 352 10.76 16.88 23.64
CA GLY A 352 10.38 16.51 24.99
C GLY A 352 9.80 15.10 25.15
N PHE A 353 10.05 14.19 24.20
CA PHE A 353 9.63 12.80 24.32
C PHE A 353 10.31 12.10 25.52
N PRO A 354 9.59 11.25 26.29
CA PRO A 354 8.19 10.83 26.11
C PRO A 354 7.15 11.71 26.80
N ASP A 355 7.55 12.67 27.64
CA ASP A 355 6.61 13.50 28.42
C ASP A 355 5.69 14.37 27.54
N SER A 356 6.07 14.64 26.29
CA SER A 356 5.26 15.38 25.32
C SER A 356 4.22 14.53 24.56
N LEU A 357 4.13 13.21 24.80
CA LEU A 357 3.10 12.36 24.19
C LEU A 357 1.70 12.90 24.50
N GLY A 358 0.88 13.06 23.45
CA GLY A 358 -0.48 13.60 23.54
C GLY A 358 -0.57 15.11 23.80
N THR A 359 0.55 15.82 24.02
CA THR A 359 0.56 17.28 24.18
C THR A 359 0.73 18.02 22.86
N ILE A 360 1.42 17.40 21.90
CA ILE A 360 1.61 17.93 20.55
C ILE A 360 0.57 17.30 19.63
N SER A 361 -0.36 18.13 19.16
CA SER A 361 -1.44 17.72 18.26
C SER A 361 -1.19 18.29 16.86
N GLU A 362 -0.27 17.68 16.13
CA GLU A 362 -0.14 17.95 14.69
C GLU A 362 -0.98 16.95 13.89
N PRO A 363 -1.87 17.42 13.00
CA PRO A 363 -2.66 16.52 12.18
C PRO A 363 -1.77 15.80 11.18
N TRP A 364 -2.03 14.50 10.99
CA TRP A 364 -1.47 13.78 9.85
C TRP A 364 -2.05 14.36 8.56
N PRO A 365 -1.25 14.51 7.49
CA PRO A 365 -1.77 14.99 6.21
C PRO A 365 -2.70 13.95 5.57
N GLU A 366 -3.98 14.03 5.91
CA GLU A 366 -5.05 13.15 5.44
C GLU A 366 -5.90 13.81 4.37
N THR A 367 -6.46 12.98 3.50
CA THR A 367 -7.47 13.42 2.54
C THR A 367 -8.82 13.14 3.16
N VAL A 368 -9.53 14.18 3.61
CA VAL A 368 -10.82 14.05 4.31
C VAL A 368 -11.91 14.83 3.59
N LEU A 369 -13.13 14.30 3.59
CA LEU A 369 -14.35 15.02 3.23
C LEU A 369 -14.95 15.66 4.47
N ARG A 370 -15.43 16.89 4.31
CA ARG A 370 -16.05 17.68 5.37
C ARG A 370 -17.41 18.21 4.94
N VAL A 371 -18.29 18.35 5.91
CA VAL A 371 -19.54 19.10 5.80
C VAL A 371 -19.44 20.19 6.85
N ASP A 372 -19.43 21.44 6.39
CA ASP A 372 -18.99 22.58 7.20
C ASP A 372 -17.61 22.28 7.83
N ASP A 373 -17.45 22.38 9.14
CA ASP A 373 -16.19 22.09 9.84
C ASP A 373 -16.04 20.61 10.25
N GLN A 374 -17.08 19.79 10.06
CA GLN A 374 -17.11 18.40 10.55
C GLN A 374 -16.53 17.41 9.55
N GLU A 375 -15.61 16.56 9.99
CA GLU A 375 -15.11 15.42 9.20
C GLU A 375 -16.17 14.33 9.10
N VAL A 376 -16.54 13.97 7.86
CA VAL A 376 -17.57 12.97 7.61
C VAL A 376 -17.01 11.71 6.94
N ALA A 377 -15.88 11.80 6.24
CA ALA A 377 -15.23 10.62 5.66
C ALA A 377 -13.73 10.80 5.38
N ASP A 378 -12.96 9.74 5.57
CA ASP A 378 -11.55 9.69 5.21
C ASP A 378 -11.42 9.06 3.81
N TYR A 379 -10.69 9.69 2.89
CA TYR A 379 -10.38 9.16 1.57
C TYR A 379 -9.01 8.49 1.55
N VAL A 380 -9.05 7.16 1.63
CA VAL A 380 -7.90 6.31 1.95
C VAL A 380 -7.35 5.64 0.70
N GLN A 381 -6.02 5.65 0.58
CA GLN A 381 -5.26 4.81 -0.34
C GLN A 381 -4.14 4.13 0.44
N ARG A 382 -3.99 2.82 0.25
CA ARG A 382 -3.05 1.98 1.02
C ARG A 382 -2.02 1.35 0.10
N GLY A 383 -0.75 1.66 0.32
CA GLY A 383 0.37 1.13 -0.47
C GLY A 383 0.81 -0.27 -0.05
N ASP A 384 0.38 -0.75 1.11
CA ASP A 384 0.80 -2.01 1.72
C ASP A 384 -0.16 -3.19 1.51
N LEU A 385 -1.28 -2.97 0.81
CA LEU A 385 -2.22 -4.02 0.46
C LEU A 385 -1.62 -5.03 -0.52
N GLN A 386 -1.98 -6.30 -0.37
CA GLN A 386 -1.51 -7.36 -1.26
C GLN A 386 -2.20 -7.26 -2.61
N ALA A 387 -1.59 -7.83 -3.65
CA ALA A 387 -2.20 -7.82 -4.99
C ALA A 387 -3.58 -8.49 -4.98
N THR A 388 -3.76 -9.57 -4.23
CA THR A 388 -5.03 -10.30 -4.08
C THR A 388 -6.15 -9.48 -3.48
N ASP A 389 -5.85 -8.35 -2.83
CA ASP A 389 -6.86 -7.44 -2.30
C ASP A 389 -7.38 -6.46 -3.38
N ALA A 390 -6.74 -6.41 -4.54
CA ALA A 390 -6.97 -5.41 -5.60
C ALA A 390 -6.94 -3.96 -5.06
N PRO A 391 -5.75 -3.45 -4.68
CA PRO A 391 -5.60 -2.15 -4.02
C PRO A 391 -6.26 -1.01 -4.81
N ARG A 392 -7.03 -0.17 -4.11
CA ARG A 392 -7.81 0.92 -4.68
C ARG A 392 -8.17 2.01 -3.66
N PRO A 393 -8.33 3.27 -4.07
CA PRO A 393 -8.86 4.32 -3.20
C PRO A 393 -10.30 4.03 -2.76
N HIS A 394 -10.62 4.34 -1.50
CA HIS A 394 -11.95 4.14 -0.92
C HIS A 394 -12.20 5.10 0.24
N LEU A 395 -13.47 5.30 0.58
CA LEU A 395 -13.90 6.07 1.75
C LEU A 395 -14.07 5.14 2.95
N HIS A 396 -13.28 5.35 4.00
CA HIS A 396 -13.47 4.70 5.29
C HIS A 396 -12.59 5.34 6.38
N PRO A 397 -13.11 5.56 7.59
CA PRO A 397 -14.52 5.47 7.98
C PRO A 397 -15.36 6.59 7.33
N VAL A 398 -16.60 6.26 6.98
CA VAL A 398 -17.65 7.23 6.66
C VAL A 398 -18.58 7.30 7.87
N ARG A 399 -19.01 8.50 8.26
CA ARG A 399 -19.77 8.75 9.49
C ARG A 399 -21.06 9.52 9.23
N THR A 400 -22.08 9.28 10.05
CA THR A 400 -23.22 10.21 10.19
C THR A 400 -22.76 11.51 10.84
N LEU A 401 -23.61 12.55 10.87
CA LEU A 401 -23.31 13.79 11.60
C LEU A 401 -23.22 13.54 13.13
N GLY A 402 -23.93 12.54 13.65
CA GLY A 402 -23.78 12.06 15.02
C GLY A 402 -22.51 11.25 15.29
N GLY A 403 -21.68 10.99 14.27
CA GLY A 403 -20.40 10.27 14.40
C GLY A 403 -20.48 8.75 14.29
N THR A 404 -21.65 8.20 13.98
CA THR A 404 -21.84 6.74 13.79
C THR A 404 -21.14 6.30 12.50
N VAL A 405 -20.21 5.35 12.59
CA VAL A 405 -19.52 4.79 11.42
C VAL A 405 -20.49 3.92 10.60
N VAL A 406 -20.61 4.21 9.31
CA VAL A 406 -21.52 3.56 8.36
C VAL A 406 -20.80 2.80 7.25
N THR A 407 -19.48 2.62 7.37
CA THR A 407 -18.69 1.74 6.49
C THR A 407 -17.83 0.76 7.27
N GLU A 408 -17.52 -0.37 6.67
CA GLU A 408 -16.61 -1.38 7.19
C GLU A 408 -15.51 -1.68 6.18
N THR A 409 -14.29 -1.96 6.66
CA THR A 409 -13.12 -2.28 5.82
C THR A 409 -12.43 -3.54 6.34
N GLN A 410 -11.96 -4.37 5.40
CA GLN A 410 -11.26 -5.64 5.65
C GLN A 410 -11.88 -6.53 6.73
N PRO A 411 -13.22 -6.77 6.73
CA PRO A 411 -13.84 -7.67 7.68
C PRO A 411 -13.26 -9.08 7.53
N ALA A 412 -13.26 -9.85 8.62
CA ALA A 412 -12.66 -11.19 8.66
C ALA A 412 -13.28 -12.16 7.63
N ASP A 413 -14.53 -11.94 7.22
CA ASP A 413 -15.21 -12.74 6.20
C ASP A 413 -14.80 -12.37 4.75
N HIS A 414 -14.44 -11.11 4.51
CA HIS A 414 -14.10 -10.56 3.20
C HIS A 414 -13.00 -9.50 3.29
N VAL A 415 -11.76 -9.92 3.49
CA VAL A 415 -10.60 -9.01 3.71
C VAL A 415 -10.31 -8.04 2.55
N HIS A 416 -10.91 -8.27 1.38
CA HIS A 416 -10.80 -7.45 0.16
C HIS A 416 -11.96 -6.44 -0.01
N HIS A 417 -12.88 -6.35 0.95
CA HIS A 417 -13.93 -5.33 0.96
C HIS A 417 -13.43 -4.05 1.65
N PHE A 418 -13.67 -2.91 1.01
CA PHE A 418 -13.17 -1.61 1.45
C PHE A 418 -14.27 -0.55 1.39
N GLY A 419 -14.87 -0.23 2.53
CA GLY A 419 -15.77 0.91 2.73
C GLY A 419 -16.67 1.25 1.54
N ALA A 420 -16.58 2.49 1.05
CA ALA A 420 -17.28 2.93 -0.16
C ALA A 420 -16.32 3.35 -1.28
N GLY A 421 -16.57 2.92 -2.52
CA GLY A 421 -15.74 3.27 -3.67
C GLY A 421 -16.13 2.50 -4.93
N VAL A 422 -15.27 2.53 -5.96
CA VAL A 422 -15.49 1.76 -7.20
C VAL A 422 -14.68 0.48 -7.18
N ALA A 423 -15.33 -0.67 -7.31
CA ALA A 423 -14.70 -1.98 -7.39
C ALA A 423 -15.43 -2.83 -8.43
N ILE A 424 -14.71 -3.40 -9.40
CA ILE A 424 -15.31 -4.18 -10.49
C ILE A 424 -14.65 -5.55 -10.54
N SER A 425 -15.47 -6.61 -10.61
CA SER A 425 -14.97 -7.99 -10.48
C SER A 425 -14.14 -8.46 -11.67
N ASP A 426 -14.41 -7.92 -12.85
CA ASP A 426 -13.72 -8.27 -14.08
C ASP A 426 -13.77 -7.09 -15.06
N VAL A 427 -12.59 -6.61 -15.43
CA VAL A 427 -12.37 -5.62 -16.48
C VAL A 427 -11.32 -6.23 -17.42
N ASP A 428 -11.72 -6.59 -18.64
CA ASP A 428 -10.90 -7.30 -19.62
C ASP A 428 -10.15 -8.53 -19.04
N GLY A 429 -10.82 -9.29 -18.16
CA GLY A 429 -10.27 -10.49 -17.53
C GLY A 429 -9.43 -10.23 -16.27
N ALA A 430 -9.17 -8.96 -15.92
CA ALA A 430 -8.46 -8.59 -14.69
C ALA A 430 -9.45 -8.32 -13.54
N ASN A 431 -9.13 -8.81 -12.34
CA ASN A 431 -9.95 -8.69 -11.15
C ASN A 431 -9.57 -7.44 -10.34
N PHE A 432 -10.49 -6.47 -10.23
CA PHE A 432 -10.35 -5.24 -9.43
C PHE A 432 -11.25 -5.22 -8.19
N TRP A 433 -11.88 -6.35 -7.86
CA TRP A 433 -12.66 -6.56 -6.64
C TRP A 433 -11.79 -7.07 -5.49
N GLY A 434 -10.82 -7.92 -5.84
CA GLY A 434 -10.01 -8.68 -4.90
C GLY A 434 -10.60 -10.07 -4.62
N GLY A 435 -9.91 -10.85 -3.79
CA GLY A 435 -10.31 -12.20 -3.43
C GLY A 435 -10.33 -13.16 -4.62
N SER A 436 -11.29 -14.09 -4.64
CA SER A 436 -11.38 -15.11 -5.68
C SER A 436 -12.07 -14.59 -6.96
N THR A 437 -11.53 -14.99 -8.10
CA THR A 437 -12.19 -14.84 -9.42
C THR A 437 -13.12 -16.03 -9.65
N TYR A 438 -14.36 -15.79 -10.07
CA TYR A 438 -15.27 -16.89 -10.43
C TYR A 438 -14.91 -17.46 -11.80
N VAL A 439 -14.70 -18.78 -11.85
CA VAL A 439 -14.38 -19.53 -13.07
C VAL A 439 -15.59 -20.41 -13.42
N PRO A 440 -16.13 -20.32 -14.66
CA PRO A 440 -17.23 -21.17 -15.12
C PRO A 440 -16.96 -22.65 -14.82
N ASP A 441 -18.00 -23.35 -14.32
CA ASP A 441 -17.99 -24.77 -13.96
C ASP A 441 -16.99 -25.19 -12.86
N GLN A 442 -16.20 -24.25 -12.31
CA GLN A 442 -15.16 -24.52 -11.32
C GLN A 442 -15.32 -23.73 -10.02
N GLY A 443 -16.16 -22.67 -10.04
CA GLY A 443 -16.41 -21.83 -8.88
C GLY A 443 -15.31 -20.80 -8.60
N PRO A 444 -15.30 -20.21 -7.38
CA PRO A 444 -14.32 -19.20 -7.00
C PRO A 444 -12.90 -19.78 -6.88
N LYS A 445 -11.92 -19.14 -7.54
CA LYS A 445 -10.49 -19.50 -7.46
C LYS A 445 -9.61 -18.25 -7.29
N ILE A 446 -8.55 -18.38 -6.50
CA ILE A 446 -7.46 -17.40 -6.50
C ILE A 446 -6.67 -17.59 -7.79
N LEU A 447 -6.71 -16.59 -8.67
CA LEU A 447 -5.96 -16.55 -9.92
C LEU A 447 -4.95 -15.41 -9.85
N PRO A 448 -3.84 -15.48 -10.62
CA PRO A 448 -2.87 -14.38 -10.69
C PRO A 448 -3.36 -13.26 -11.63
N ASN A 449 -4.61 -12.84 -11.51
CA ASN A 449 -5.25 -11.87 -12.41
C ASN A 449 -5.68 -10.56 -11.72
N HIS A 450 -5.23 -10.30 -10.49
CA HIS A 450 -5.61 -9.09 -9.76
C HIS A 450 -4.96 -7.83 -10.31
N GLY A 451 -5.79 -6.83 -10.62
CA GLY A 451 -5.38 -5.49 -10.96
C GLY A 451 -5.31 -4.55 -9.75
N ARG A 452 -5.00 -3.28 -10.00
CA ARG A 452 -5.03 -2.20 -9.01
C ARG A 452 -5.47 -0.88 -9.62
N GLN A 453 -6.11 -0.02 -8.83
CA GLN A 453 -6.34 1.37 -9.22
C GLN A 453 -5.16 2.22 -8.72
N ARG A 454 -4.52 2.95 -9.63
CA ARG A 454 -3.38 3.83 -9.33
C ARG A 454 -3.75 5.28 -9.59
N ARG A 455 -3.61 6.13 -8.57
CA ARG A 455 -3.83 7.57 -8.70
C ARG A 455 -2.89 8.18 -9.73
N ARG A 456 -3.42 9.08 -10.55
CA ARG A 456 -2.67 9.96 -11.44
C ARG A 456 -2.66 11.37 -10.89
N THR A 457 -3.83 11.90 -10.55
CA THR A 457 -3.95 13.18 -9.86
C THR A 457 -5.08 13.14 -8.84
N LEU A 458 -4.91 13.83 -7.72
CA LEU A 458 -5.99 14.22 -6.80
C LEU A 458 -5.85 15.72 -6.55
N ARG A 459 -6.92 16.47 -6.77
CA ARG A 459 -6.96 17.91 -6.50
C ARG A 459 -8.18 18.26 -5.64
N PRO A 460 -8.04 19.20 -4.69
CA PRO A 460 -9.18 19.73 -3.99
C PRO A 460 -10.11 20.47 -4.97
N ILE A 461 -11.41 20.35 -4.73
CA ILE A 461 -12.49 21.13 -5.34
C ILE A 461 -13.44 21.59 -4.23
N ASP A 462 -14.41 22.42 -4.56
CA ASP A 462 -15.43 22.80 -3.58
C ASP A 462 -16.19 21.57 -3.05
N GLY A 463 -16.30 21.45 -1.74
CA GLY A 463 -16.94 20.31 -1.06
C GLY A 463 -16.22 18.96 -1.16
N GLY A 464 -15.03 18.86 -1.78
CA GLY A 464 -14.32 17.58 -1.85
C GLY A 464 -13.16 17.52 -2.85
N TYR A 465 -13.12 16.47 -3.68
CA TYR A 465 -11.98 16.19 -4.56
C TYR A 465 -12.37 15.76 -5.97
N ALA A 466 -11.52 16.13 -6.92
CA ALA A 466 -11.49 15.53 -8.25
C ALA A 466 -10.23 14.67 -8.39
N GLU A 467 -10.38 13.48 -8.93
CA GLU A 467 -9.30 12.51 -9.07
C GLU A 467 -9.26 11.90 -10.48
N THR A 468 -8.06 11.59 -10.95
CA THR A 468 -7.86 10.74 -12.12
C THR A 468 -7.05 9.51 -11.72
N LEU A 469 -7.41 8.36 -12.28
CA LEU A 469 -6.88 7.04 -11.91
C LEU A 469 -6.61 6.20 -13.16
N ASP A 470 -5.64 5.30 -13.06
CA ASP A 470 -5.44 4.20 -13.99
C ASP A 470 -5.89 2.89 -13.37
N TRP A 471 -6.56 2.06 -14.16
CA TRP A 471 -6.86 0.67 -13.85
C TRP A 471 -5.77 -0.21 -14.47
N VAL A 472 -4.82 -0.62 -13.64
CA VAL A 472 -3.62 -1.35 -14.07
C VAL A 472 -3.81 -2.84 -13.85
N GLY A 473 -3.69 -3.62 -14.93
CA GLY A 473 -3.74 -5.08 -14.90
C GLY A 473 -2.53 -5.72 -14.19
N PRO A 474 -2.57 -7.04 -13.94
CA PRO A 474 -1.54 -7.79 -13.22
C PRO A 474 -0.16 -7.76 -13.90
N ASP A 475 -0.11 -7.52 -15.21
CA ASP A 475 1.10 -7.43 -16.03
C ASP A 475 1.69 -6.01 -16.12
N GLY A 476 0.97 -5.00 -15.61
CA GLY A 476 1.32 -3.59 -15.69
C GLY A 476 0.61 -2.82 -16.81
N THR A 477 -0.20 -3.47 -17.64
CA THR A 477 -0.95 -2.82 -18.72
C THR A 477 -2.05 -1.93 -18.14
N VAL A 478 -2.18 -0.70 -18.63
CA VAL A 478 -3.30 0.18 -18.27
C VAL A 478 -4.50 -0.20 -19.12
N LEU A 479 -5.53 -0.78 -18.49
CA LEU A 479 -6.74 -1.26 -19.17
C LEU A 479 -7.78 -0.15 -19.36
N ALA A 480 -7.95 0.68 -18.33
CA ALA A 480 -8.86 1.82 -18.35
C ALA A 480 -8.27 3.04 -17.61
N GLY A 481 -8.67 4.23 -18.04
CA GLY A 481 -8.56 5.45 -17.25
C GLY A 481 -9.89 5.74 -16.58
N GLU A 482 -9.82 6.34 -15.40
CA GLU A 482 -10.97 6.81 -14.66
C GLU A 482 -10.82 8.28 -14.27
N GLU A 483 -11.89 9.04 -14.43
CA GLU A 483 -12.04 10.38 -13.86
C GLU A 483 -13.17 10.32 -12.84
N ARG A 484 -12.96 10.79 -11.61
CA ARG A 484 -14.00 10.79 -10.58
C ARG A 484 -14.05 12.11 -9.80
N THR A 485 -15.24 12.41 -9.29
CA THR A 485 -15.47 13.49 -8.32
C THR A 485 -16.21 12.94 -7.12
N LEU A 486 -15.80 13.37 -5.94
CA LEU A 486 -16.43 13.06 -4.67
C LEU A 486 -16.60 14.34 -3.87
N THR A 487 -17.84 14.70 -3.54
CA THR A 487 -18.17 15.89 -2.75
C THR A 487 -19.11 15.54 -1.61
N ALA A 488 -18.92 16.19 -0.47
CA ALA A 488 -19.82 16.12 0.67
C ALA A 488 -20.56 17.45 0.81
N ARG A 489 -21.88 17.39 1.02
CA ARG A 489 -22.73 18.58 1.22
C ARG A 489 -23.83 18.33 2.26
N PRO A 490 -24.30 19.37 2.97
CA PRO A 490 -25.41 19.21 3.91
C PRO A 490 -26.73 18.93 3.18
N VAL A 491 -27.58 18.09 3.77
CA VAL A 491 -28.95 17.81 3.29
C VAL A 491 -29.88 17.61 4.49
N ALA A 492 -30.77 18.57 4.76
CA ALA A 492 -31.63 18.55 5.94
C ALA A 492 -30.83 18.36 7.24
N ASP A 493 -31.15 17.35 8.04
CA ASP A 493 -30.44 16.91 9.27
C ASP A 493 -29.40 15.80 9.02
N ALA A 494 -29.06 15.59 7.75
CA ALA A 494 -28.12 14.60 7.26
C ALA A 494 -27.08 15.27 6.34
N TRP A 495 -26.25 14.46 5.69
CA TRP A 495 -25.38 14.93 4.61
C TRP A 495 -25.42 13.97 3.42
N ALA A 496 -25.01 14.46 2.25
CA ALA A 496 -24.95 13.68 1.03
C ALA A 496 -23.51 13.60 0.50
N LEU A 497 -23.11 12.38 0.13
CA LEU A 497 -21.97 12.11 -0.73
C LEU A 497 -22.45 12.10 -2.17
N ASP A 498 -22.01 13.04 -2.99
CA ASP A 498 -22.15 12.94 -4.44
C ASP A 498 -20.88 12.31 -5.01
N PHE A 499 -21.02 11.16 -5.68
CA PHE A 499 -19.93 10.40 -6.25
C PHE A 499 -20.20 10.16 -7.75
N ALA A 500 -19.35 10.70 -8.61
CA ALA A 500 -19.42 10.47 -10.05
C ALA A 500 -18.11 9.88 -10.55
N PHE A 501 -18.18 8.92 -11.48
CA PHE A 501 -17.00 8.38 -12.16
C PHE A 501 -17.26 8.12 -13.64
N THR A 502 -16.21 8.27 -14.43
CA THR A 502 -16.19 7.95 -15.85
C THR A 502 -15.05 7.00 -16.15
N LEU A 503 -15.36 5.81 -16.68
CA LEU A 503 -14.36 4.88 -17.21
C LEU A 503 -14.15 5.11 -18.71
N THR A 504 -12.91 4.98 -19.17
CA THR A 504 -12.53 5.11 -20.59
C THR A 504 -11.49 4.04 -20.91
N GLY A 505 -11.76 3.17 -21.90
CA GLY A 505 -10.82 2.13 -22.33
C GLY A 505 -9.49 2.72 -22.79
N LYS A 506 -8.38 2.04 -22.50
CA LYS A 506 -7.02 2.45 -22.89
C LYS A 506 -6.31 1.44 -23.80
N THR A 507 -6.98 0.35 -24.12
CA THR A 507 -6.56 -0.67 -25.10
C THR A 507 -7.15 -0.36 -26.48
N ALA A 508 -6.73 -1.12 -27.50
CA ALA A 508 -7.25 -0.96 -28.86
C ALA A 508 -8.68 -1.48 -29.03
N GLU A 509 -9.08 -2.45 -28.19
CA GLU A 509 -10.41 -3.03 -28.19
C GLU A 509 -11.32 -2.30 -27.20
N PRO A 510 -12.65 -2.26 -27.46
CA PRO A 510 -13.60 -1.74 -26.48
C PRO A 510 -13.50 -2.47 -25.13
N LEU A 511 -13.54 -1.70 -24.04
CA LEU A 511 -13.44 -2.23 -22.69
C LEU A 511 -14.64 -3.13 -22.37
N VAL A 512 -14.39 -4.35 -21.86
CA VAL A 512 -15.44 -5.29 -21.47
C VAL A 512 -15.46 -5.43 -19.95
N ILE A 513 -16.61 -5.11 -19.36
CA ILE A 513 -16.89 -5.28 -17.93
C ILE A 513 -17.77 -6.50 -17.73
N GLN A 514 -17.38 -7.37 -16.77
CA GLN A 514 -18.16 -8.54 -16.40
C GLN A 514 -18.33 -8.68 -14.89
N SER A 515 -19.30 -9.48 -14.52
CA SER A 515 -19.50 -9.97 -13.16
C SER A 515 -19.39 -11.49 -13.07
N SER A 516 -19.42 -12.03 -11.87
CA SER A 516 -19.57 -13.48 -11.67
C SER A 516 -20.88 -14.01 -12.25
N ALA A 517 -21.94 -13.19 -12.29
CA ALA A 517 -23.22 -13.56 -12.88
C ALA A 517 -23.14 -13.72 -14.41
N CYS A 518 -22.36 -12.87 -15.11
CA CYS A 518 -22.07 -13.05 -16.54
C CYS A 518 -21.39 -14.40 -16.86
N LYS A 519 -20.79 -15.02 -15.85
CA LYS A 519 -20.04 -16.29 -15.92
C LYS A 519 -20.84 -17.48 -15.37
N GLY A 520 -22.13 -17.31 -15.10
CA GLY A 520 -23.04 -18.36 -14.66
C GLY A 520 -23.35 -18.41 -13.16
N ARG A 521 -22.78 -17.51 -12.33
CA ARG A 521 -23.15 -17.42 -10.90
C ARG A 521 -24.35 -16.48 -10.73
N VAL A 522 -25.56 -16.99 -10.94
CA VAL A 522 -26.81 -16.22 -10.87
C VAL A 522 -26.89 -15.37 -9.58
N GLY A 523 -27.29 -14.11 -9.71
CA GLY A 523 -27.38 -13.16 -8.58
C GLY A 523 -26.05 -12.63 -8.05
N ALA A 524 -24.93 -12.91 -8.72
CA ALA A 524 -23.60 -12.39 -8.36
C ALA A 524 -23.14 -11.28 -9.31
N GLY A 525 -24.02 -10.31 -9.56
CA GLY A 525 -23.81 -9.16 -10.46
C GLY A 525 -22.95 -8.03 -9.89
N TYR A 526 -22.19 -8.26 -8.80
CA TYR A 526 -21.46 -7.19 -8.13
C TYR A 526 -20.36 -6.57 -9.02
N GLY A 527 -20.28 -5.25 -9.00
CA GLY A 527 -19.27 -4.47 -9.73
C GLY A 527 -19.78 -3.07 -10.07
N GLY A 528 -18.97 -2.05 -9.81
CA GLY A 528 -19.34 -0.64 -9.97
C GLY A 528 -19.02 0.15 -8.70
N PHE A 529 -19.81 1.20 -8.42
CA PHE A 529 -19.83 1.78 -7.08
C PHE A 529 -20.34 0.74 -6.08
N PHE A 530 -19.70 0.60 -4.94
CA PHE A 530 -20.08 -0.35 -3.91
C PHE A 530 -19.86 0.24 -2.53
N TRP A 531 -20.81 -0.02 -1.63
CA TRP A 531 -20.79 0.37 -0.23
C TRP A 531 -20.86 -0.86 0.66
N ARG A 532 -19.80 -1.09 1.42
CA ARG A 532 -19.74 -2.09 2.50
C ARG A 532 -20.13 -1.44 3.82
N ALA A 533 -21.33 -1.73 4.32
CA ALA A 533 -21.82 -1.22 5.61
C ALA A 533 -21.46 -2.19 6.76
N PRO A 534 -21.47 -1.72 8.03
CA PRO A 534 -21.09 -2.54 9.18
C PRO A 534 -22.03 -3.72 9.39
N LYS A 535 -21.46 -4.94 9.38
CA LYS A 535 -22.21 -6.20 9.47
C LYS A 535 -23.00 -6.36 10.76
N ASP A 536 -22.47 -5.88 11.87
CA ASP A 536 -23.05 -6.07 13.20
C ASP A 536 -24.11 -5.01 13.57
N SER A 537 -24.62 -4.27 12.58
CA SER A 537 -25.67 -3.26 12.79
C SER A 537 -27.01 -3.93 13.11
N ALA A 538 -27.66 -3.50 14.20
CA ALA A 538 -28.99 -4.01 14.57
C ALA A 538 -30.10 -3.48 13.64
N GLY A 539 -31.09 -4.33 13.36
CA GLY A 539 -32.29 -3.93 12.64
C GLY A 539 -32.09 -3.66 11.14
N LEU A 540 -31.09 -4.26 10.49
CA LEU A 540 -30.85 -4.02 9.07
C LEU A 540 -32.10 -4.29 8.21
N ALA A 541 -32.48 -3.30 7.40
CA ALA A 541 -33.59 -3.40 6.46
C ALA A 541 -33.25 -2.66 5.16
N VAL A 542 -33.65 -3.25 4.04
CA VAL A 542 -33.47 -2.67 2.70
C VAL A 542 -34.81 -2.57 1.97
N PHE A 543 -35.06 -1.45 1.31
CA PHE A 543 -36.30 -1.22 0.57
C PHE A 543 -36.12 -0.18 -0.54
N THR A 544 -37.06 -0.18 -1.48
CA THR A 544 -37.26 0.84 -2.52
C THR A 544 -38.63 1.49 -2.31
N GLY A 545 -39.06 2.32 -3.25
CA GLY A 545 -40.44 2.83 -3.25
C GLY A 545 -41.52 1.74 -3.44
N GLU A 546 -41.13 0.56 -3.96
CA GLU A 546 -42.05 -0.47 -4.46
C GLU A 546 -41.85 -1.85 -3.83
N ALA A 547 -40.66 -2.11 -3.26
CA ALA A 547 -40.27 -3.41 -2.73
C ALA A 547 -39.52 -3.28 -1.40
N SER A 548 -39.59 -4.33 -0.56
CA SER A 548 -38.88 -4.40 0.72
C SER A 548 -38.31 -5.79 0.93
N GLY A 549 -37.11 -5.86 1.54
CA GLY A 549 -36.38 -7.09 1.79
C GLY A 549 -35.34 -7.40 0.70
N GLU A 550 -34.27 -8.09 1.08
CA GLU A 550 -33.12 -8.38 0.19
C GLU A 550 -33.56 -9.06 -1.11
N GLU A 551 -34.37 -10.12 -1.03
CA GLU A 551 -34.81 -10.90 -2.20
C GLU A 551 -35.55 -10.04 -3.24
N ALA A 552 -36.41 -9.13 -2.79
CA ALA A 552 -37.23 -8.30 -3.67
C ALA A 552 -36.45 -7.10 -4.24
N VAL A 553 -35.43 -6.61 -3.53
CA VAL A 553 -34.63 -5.45 -3.96
C VAL A 553 -33.42 -5.87 -4.80
N HIS A 554 -32.85 -7.04 -4.54
CA HIS A 554 -31.68 -7.56 -5.26
C HIS A 554 -32.00 -7.81 -6.74
N GLY A 555 -31.33 -7.08 -7.64
CA GLY A 555 -31.57 -7.11 -9.08
C GLY A 555 -32.68 -6.17 -9.56
N SER A 556 -33.37 -5.47 -8.64
CA SER A 556 -34.36 -4.47 -9.02
C SER A 556 -33.72 -3.28 -9.74
N VAL A 557 -34.46 -2.68 -10.68
CA VAL A 557 -34.01 -1.50 -11.44
C VAL A 557 -34.87 -0.32 -11.01
N THR A 558 -34.43 0.38 -9.97
CA THR A 558 -35.15 1.53 -9.39
C THR A 558 -34.18 2.70 -9.22
N PRO A 559 -34.65 3.95 -9.30
CA PRO A 559 -33.76 5.12 -9.21
C PRO A 559 -33.10 5.28 -7.84
N TRP A 560 -33.71 4.74 -6.78
CA TRP A 560 -33.17 4.80 -5.44
C TRP A 560 -33.52 3.56 -4.62
N LEU A 561 -32.71 3.30 -3.59
CA LEU A 561 -33.00 2.37 -2.51
C LEU A 561 -32.50 2.91 -1.18
N ALA A 562 -33.03 2.41 -0.08
CA ALA A 562 -32.54 2.71 1.26
C ALA A 562 -32.06 1.44 1.96
N LEU A 563 -30.91 1.53 2.62
CA LEU A 563 -30.42 0.56 3.60
C LEU A 563 -30.41 1.25 4.97
N THR A 564 -31.12 0.68 5.94
CA THR A 564 -31.29 1.29 7.27
C THR A 564 -30.93 0.30 8.36
N SER A 565 -30.49 0.83 9.51
CA SER A 565 -30.34 0.13 10.78
C SER A 565 -31.13 0.88 11.86
N ASP A 566 -31.05 0.44 13.11
CA ASP A 566 -31.62 1.20 14.23
C ASP A 566 -30.91 2.54 14.49
N THR A 567 -29.64 2.66 14.10
CA THR A 567 -28.76 3.79 14.47
C THR A 567 -28.33 4.67 13.30
N TRP A 568 -28.56 4.26 12.07
CA TRP A 568 -28.16 4.99 10.87
C TRP A 568 -29.00 4.58 9.66
N SER A 569 -29.05 5.46 8.65
CA SER A 569 -29.70 5.20 7.36
C SER A 569 -28.86 5.70 6.19
N LEU A 570 -28.85 4.93 5.12
CA LEU A 570 -28.19 5.24 3.85
C LEU A 570 -29.24 5.22 2.73
N VAL A 571 -29.42 6.34 2.04
CA VAL A 571 -30.31 6.45 0.87
C VAL A 571 -29.47 6.63 -0.38
N PHE A 572 -29.49 5.63 -1.26
CA PHE A 572 -28.70 5.57 -2.49
C PHE A 572 -29.57 6.01 -3.66
N VAL A 573 -29.09 6.96 -4.46
CA VAL A 573 -29.82 7.52 -5.61
C VAL A 573 -28.92 7.53 -6.83
N GLN A 574 -29.29 6.80 -7.88
CA GLN A 574 -28.56 6.82 -9.16
C GLN A 574 -28.89 8.11 -9.91
N THR A 575 -27.92 9.04 -9.94
CA THR A 575 -28.08 10.36 -10.57
C THR A 575 -27.57 10.39 -12.01
N ALA A 576 -26.77 9.41 -12.42
CA ALA A 576 -26.47 9.14 -13.83
C ALA A 576 -26.29 7.64 -14.08
N GLY A 577 -26.97 7.14 -15.12
CA GLY A 577 -27.16 5.70 -15.33
C GLY A 577 -28.34 5.16 -14.53
N LEU A 578 -28.75 3.94 -14.86
CA LEU A 578 -29.78 3.21 -14.13
C LEU A 578 -29.48 1.72 -14.26
N ASP A 579 -28.62 1.23 -13.38
CA ASP A 579 -28.20 -0.15 -13.33
C ASP A 579 -29.03 -0.94 -12.30
N PRO A 580 -29.14 -2.28 -12.45
CA PRO A 580 -29.74 -3.14 -11.42
C PRO A 580 -29.00 -3.02 -10.08
N TRP A 581 -29.73 -3.09 -8.97
CA TRP A 581 -29.10 -3.04 -7.64
C TRP A 581 -28.51 -4.39 -7.23
N PHE A 582 -27.21 -4.44 -6.95
CA PHE A 582 -26.63 -5.52 -6.17
C PHE A 582 -26.80 -5.20 -4.68
N VAL A 583 -27.58 -6.05 -3.99
CA VAL A 583 -27.85 -5.94 -2.55
C VAL A 583 -27.51 -7.24 -1.83
N ARG A 584 -26.84 -7.13 -0.70
CA ARG A 584 -26.72 -8.16 0.33
C ARG A 584 -27.01 -7.52 1.68
N VAL A 585 -27.73 -8.24 2.54
CA VAL A 585 -28.03 -7.84 3.92
C VAL A 585 -27.72 -8.98 4.88
N ALA A 586 -28.21 -10.19 4.57
CA ALA A 586 -28.14 -11.34 5.48
C ALA A 586 -26.72 -11.90 5.65
N GLU A 587 -25.98 -12.09 4.56
CA GLU A 587 -24.60 -12.60 4.61
C GLU A 587 -23.63 -11.49 5.05
N TYR A 588 -23.79 -10.33 4.43
CA TYR A 588 -23.14 -9.09 4.79
C TYR A 588 -23.89 -7.88 4.20
N PRO A 589 -23.85 -6.70 4.83
CA PRO A 589 -24.47 -5.49 4.28
C PRO A 589 -23.62 -4.89 3.15
N GLY A 590 -24.07 -5.03 1.91
CA GLY A 590 -23.40 -4.53 0.72
C GLY A 590 -24.39 -4.01 -0.30
N VAL A 591 -24.20 -2.79 -0.79
CA VAL A 591 -25.09 -2.15 -1.77
C VAL A 591 -24.27 -1.51 -2.89
N GLY A 592 -24.69 -1.69 -4.14
CA GLY A 592 -24.13 -0.95 -5.26
C GLY A 592 -24.87 -1.17 -6.58
N PRO A 593 -24.91 -0.18 -7.49
CA PRO A 593 -25.39 -0.39 -8.85
C PRO A 593 -24.46 -1.36 -9.60
N ALA A 594 -25.03 -2.41 -10.18
CA ALA A 594 -24.34 -3.48 -10.86
C ALA A 594 -24.14 -3.18 -12.35
N LEU A 595 -22.92 -2.80 -12.75
CA LEU A 595 -22.61 -2.48 -14.15
C LEU A 595 -22.89 -3.62 -15.13
N ALA A 596 -22.72 -4.87 -14.68
CA ALA A 596 -22.92 -6.07 -15.50
C ALA A 596 -23.72 -7.12 -14.70
N TRP A 597 -25.05 -7.04 -14.77
CA TRP A 597 -25.94 -7.91 -13.98
C TRP A 597 -26.00 -9.36 -14.49
N GLU A 598 -26.34 -9.56 -15.77
CA GLU A 598 -26.46 -10.89 -16.39
C GLU A 598 -25.59 -11.05 -17.63
N LYS A 599 -25.32 -9.94 -18.34
CA LYS A 599 -24.58 -9.92 -19.59
C LYS A 599 -23.35 -9.02 -19.46
N PRO A 600 -22.24 -9.36 -20.12
CA PRO A 600 -21.10 -8.46 -20.23
C PRO A 600 -21.53 -7.09 -20.75
N LEU A 601 -20.92 -6.04 -20.19
CA LEU A 601 -21.09 -4.67 -20.66
C LEU A 601 -19.85 -4.29 -21.49
N THR A 602 -20.06 -4.05 -22.79
CA THR A 602 -19.02 -3.49 -23.67
C THR A 602 -19.13 -1.97 -23.67
N VAL A 603 -18.05 -1.28 -23.31
CA VAL A 603 -17.96 0.18 -23.26
C VAL A 603 -17.27 0.67 -24.55
N PRO A 604 -18.02 1.26 -25.50
CA PRO A 604 -17.45 1.64 -26.79
C PRO A 604 -16.45 2.81 -26.68
N ASP A 605 -16.82 3.88 -25.96
CA ASP A 605 -15.95 5.05 -25.76
C ASP A 605 -15.75 5.33 -24.27
N ARG A 606 -16.85 5.67 -23.57
CA ARG A 606 -16.83 6.03 -22.14
C ARG A 606 -18.06 5.49 -21.42
N LEU A 607 -17.90 5.16 -20.14
CA LEU A 607 -18.98 4.76 -19.25
C LEU A 607 -19.09 5.77 -18.12
N ASN A 608 -20.19 6.52 -18.06
CA ASN A 608 -20.45 7.51 -17.02
C ASN A 608 -21.46 6.95 -16.01
N ARG A 609 -21.16 7.09 -14.71
CA ARG A 609 -22.08 6.80 -13.62
C ARG A 609 -21.96 7.84 -12.52
N ALA A 610 -23.09 8.15 -11.91
CA ALA A 610 -23.14 9.01 -10.74
C ALA A 610 -24.17 8.49 -9.74
N ILE A 611 -23.83 8.60 -8.47
CA ILE A 611 -24.66 8.19 -7.36
C ILE A 611 -24.55 9.24 -6.24
N THR A 612 -25.68 9.57 -5.65
CA THR A 612 -25.73 10.33 -4.40
C THR A 612 -26.11 9.39 -3.28
N VAL A 613 -25.38 9.44 -2.17
CA VAL A 613 -25.70 8.67 -0.95
C VAL A 613 -25.95 9.64 0.19
N VAL A 614 -27.21 9.70 0.66
CA VAL A 614 -27.55 10.45 1.87
C VAL A 614 -27.24 9.59 3.09
N VAL A 615 -26.46 10.14 4.02
CA VAL A 615 -26.01 9.49 5.25
C VAL A 615 -26.66 10.20 6.43
N ALA A 616 -27.59 9.51 7.09
CA ALA A 616 -28.40 10.05 8.17
C ALA A 616 -28.25 9.27 9.47
N ASP A 617 -28.41 9.97 10.59
CA ASP A 617 -28.54 9.37 11.91
C ASP A 617 -29.89 8.67 12.08
N GLY A 618 -29.88 7.52 12.77
CA GLY A 618 -31.09 6.76 13.09
C GLY A 618 -31.77 6.09 11.89
N ARG A 619 -32.91 5.45 12.17
CA ARG A 619 -33.74 4.79 11.16
C ARG A 619 -34.67 5.79 10.47
N LEU A 620 -34.61 5.84 9.14
CA LEU A 620 -35.60 6.53 8.32
C LEU A 620 -36.79 5.64 7.99
N THR A 621 -37.98 6.23 7.97
CA THR A 621 -39.17 5.60 7.37
C THR A 621 -39.09 5.63 5.85
N ALA A 622 -39.93 4.83 5.18
CA ALA A 622 -40.01 4.81 3.72
C ALA A 622 -40.34 6.19 3.11
N ASP A 623 -41.20 6.96 3.77
CA ASP A 623 -41.58 8.31 3.31
C ASP A 623 -40.44 9.31 3.48
N GLN A 624 -39.71 9.25 4.60
CA GLN A 624 -38.54 10.10 4.82
C GLN A 624 -37.42 9.78 3.82
N ALA A 625 -37.12 8.49 3.59
CA ALA A 625 -36.14 8.07 2.60
C ALA A 625 -36.53 8.50 1.18
N ARG A 626 -37.82 8.38 0.82
CA ARG A 626 -38.34 8.85 -0.46
C ARG A 626 -38.21 10.37 -0.63
N ALA A 627 -38.51 11.14 0.42
CA ALA A 627 -38.37 12.59 0.40
C ALA A 627 -36.91 13.02 0.18
N LEU A 628 -35.97 12.38 0.88
CA LEU A 628 -34.53 12.62 0.70
C LEU A 628 -34.07 12.23 -0.72
N ALA A 629 -34.53 11.10 -1.25
CA ALA A 629 -34.20 10.69 -2.61
C ALA A 629 -34.71 11.66 -3.69
N GLY A 630 -35.89 12.27 -3.49
CA GLY A 630 -36.43 13.29 -4.39
C GLY A 630 -35.68 14.63 -4.32
N GLY A 631 -35.13 14.97 -3.15
CA GLY A 631 -34.35 16.19 -2.94
C GLY A 631 -32.92 16.15 -3.49
N THR A 632 -32.43 14.99 -3.93
CA THR A 632 -31.09 14.83 -4.52
C THR A 632 -31.05 14.99 -6.04
N THR A 633 -32.20 15.03 -6.70
CA THR A 633 -32.32 15.14 -8.17
C THR A 633 -32.58 16.58 -8.67
N SER A 634 -32.60 17.56 -7.77
CA SER A 634 -32.91 18.97 -8.05
C SER A 634 -31.68 19.85 -8.24
#